data_AF-A0A957JGK5-F1
#
_entry.id   AF-A0A957JGK5-F1
#
_cell.length_a   1.000
_cell.length_b   1.000
_cell.length_c   1.000
_cell.angle_alpha   90.00
_cell.angle_beta   90.00
_cell.angle_gamma   90.00
#
_symmetry.space_group_name_H-M   'P 1'
#
loop_
_entity.id
_entity.type
_entity.pdbx_description
1 polymer ?
#
loop_
_entity_poly.entity_id
_entity_poly.type
_entity_poly.pdbx_seq_one_letter_code
_entity_poly.pdbx_strand_id
1 'polypeptide(L)'
;MMSTEQRLRPSVTLSPAGLAGVLALGLGYVAGLATGRVLYEALFPAALWLARPGPALLLALLPAGVVYAAWRWLARHSGQPLAALATLLPLLLNLVYLFSPAVDPRFGPFLLLASAWLASLLAAALLQVRPLRLLLWLWAALLPIYLLTMGRTVGRADTFEFQVVIPQLGIAHPTGYPLYLL
;
A
#
# COMPACT_ATOMS: atom_id res chain seq x y z
N MET A 1 -31.22 -23.60 53.04
CA MET A 1 -31.15 -24.13 51.67
C MET A 1 -30.54 -23.06 50.77
N MET A 2 -29.66 -23.49 49.88
CA MET A 2 -28.61 -22.71 49.18
C MET A 2 -29.11 -21.52 48.35
N SER A 3 -28.49 -20.35 48.53
CA SER A 3 -28.61 -19.17 47.65
C SER A 3 -27.23 -18.51 47.48
N THR A 4 -26.29 -19.31 47.02
CA THR A 4 -24.91 -18.92 46.66
C THR A 4 -24.66 -19.58 45.32
N GLU A 5 -24.11 -18.85 44.35
CA GLU A 5 -23.57 -19.31 43.05
C GLU A 5 -24.18 -18.68 41.78
N GLN A 6 -24.79 -17.48 41.85
CA GLN A 6 -24.92 -16.64 40.64
C GLN A 6 -23.79 -15.60 40.58
N ARG A 7 -22.53 -16.09 40.60
CA ARG A 7 -21.37 -15.28 40.19
C ARG A 7 -21.56 -14.93 38.72
N LEU A 8 -22.01 -13.70 38.48
CA LEU A 8 -21.98 -13.04 37.18
C LEU A 8 -20.59 -13.24 36.56
N ARG A 9 -20.48 -14.16 35.60
CA ARG A 9 -19.29 -14.27 34.75
C ARG A 9 -19.21 -12.97 33.98
N PRO A 10 -18.13 -12.17 34.09
CA PRO A 10 -17.96 -11.01 33.23
C PRO A 10 -17.95 -11.52 31.79
N SER A 11 -18.97 -11.19 31.01
CA SER A 11 -18.96 -11.44 29.58
C SER A 11 -17.85 -10.55 29.02
N VAL A 12 -16.80 -11.19 28.52
CA VAL A 12 -15.72 -10.49 27.82
C VAL A 12 -16.29 -10.05 26.48
N THR A 13 -16.97 -8.91 26.47
CA THR A 13 -17.39 -8.25 25.23
C THR A 13 -16.17 -7.53 24.67
N LEU A 14 -15.66 -8.00 23.53
CA LEU A 14 -14.58 -7.33 22.82
C LEU A 14 -15.08 -5.96 22.38
N SER A 15 -14.46 -4.89 22.89
CA SER A 15 -14.76 -3.55 22.44
C SER A 15 -14.40 -3.42 20.94
N PRO A 16 -15.10 -2.55 20.18
CA PRO A 16 -14.76 -2.31 18.77
C PRO A 16 -13.30 -1.92 18.56
N ALA A 17 -12.71 -1.19 19.50
CA ALA A 17 -11.29 -0.85 19.49
C ALA A 17 -10.39 -2.07 19.71
N GLY A 18 -10.80 -3.01 20.58
CA GLY A 18 -10.10 -4.28 20.78
C GLY A 18 -10.09 -5.13 19.51
N LEU A 19 -11.25 -5.27 18.85
CA LEU A 19 -11.36 -5.97 17.57
C LEU A 19 -10.48 -5.31 16.50
N ALA A 20 -10.51 -3.98 16.40
CA ALA A 20 -9.68 -3.24 15.45
C ALA A 20 -8.18 -3.45 15.69
N GLY A 21 -7.74 -3.54 16.95
CA GLY A 21 -6.35 -3.85 17.29
C GLY A 21 -5.91 -5.26 16.85
N VAL A 22 -6.79 -6.25 17.01
CA VAL A 22 -6.54 -7.62 16.52
C VAL A 22 -6.44 -7.65 14.99
N LEU A 23 -7.33 -6.92 14.30
CA LEU A 23 -7.28 -6.81 12.85
C LEU A 23 -6.02 -6.09 12.37
N ALA A 24 -5.57 -5.03 13.05
CA ALA A 24 -4.32 -4.35 12.74
C ALA A 24 -3.10 -5.28 12.87
N LEU A 25 -3.06 -6.13 13.91
CA LEU A 25 -2.05 -7.18 14.05
C LEU A 25 -2.11 -8.16 12.87
N GLY A 26 -3.31 -8.61 12.47
CA GLY A 26 -3.48 -9.49 11.32
C GLY A 26 -2.98 -8.88 10.01
N LEU A 27 -3.28 -7.60 9.75
CA LEU A 27 -2.79 -6.86 8.58
C LEU A 27 -1.26 -6.74 8.58
N GLY A 28 -0.67 -6.43 9.73
CA GLY A 28 0.78 -6.37 9.86
C GLY A 28 1.45 -7.74 9.73
N TYR A 29 0.76 -8.81 10.13
CA TYR A 29 1.22 -10.19 9.94
C TYR A 29 1.26 -10.58 8.46
N VAL A 30 0.25 -10.18 7.68
CA VAL A 30 0.24 -10.35 6.20
C VAL A 30 1.45 -9.64 5.57
N ALA A 31 1.70 -8.37 5.94
CA ALA A 31 2.88 -7.64 5.48
C ALA A 31 4.19 -8.32 5.93
N GLY A 32 4.20 -8.91 7.13
CA GLY A 32 5.30 -9.67 7.67
C GLY A 32 5.64 -10.94 6.88
N LEU A 33 4.64 -11.74 6.54
CA LEU A 33 4.83 -12.91 5.68
C LEU A 33 5.35 -12.51 4.30
N ALA A 34 4.81 -11.43 3.71
CA ALA A 34 5.26 -10.94 2.42
C ALA A 34 6.72 -10.46 2.48
N THR A 35 7.10 -9.75 3.54
CA THR A 35 8.49 -9.36 3.80
C THR A 35 9.39 -10.58 3.91
N GLY A 36 8.97 -11.61 4.66
CA GLY A 36 9.71 -12.87 4.77
C GLY A 36 9.93 -13.57 3.43
N ARG A 37 8.90 -13.61 2.58
CA ARG A 37 8.98 -14.16 1.23
C ARG A 37 9.93 -13.34 0.33
N VAL A 38 9.84 -12.00 0.35
CA VAL A 38 10.77 -11.13 -0.39
C VAL A 38 12.22 -11.36 0.04
N LEU A 39 12.48 -11.42 1.35
CA LEU A 39 13.82 -11.68 1.89
C LEU A 39 14.33 -13.06 1.48
N TYR A 40 13.47 -14.08 1.52
CA TYR A 40 13.84 -15.42 1.06
C TYR A 40 14.20 -15.43 -0.42
N GLU A 41 13.37 -14.83 -1.29
CA GLU A 41 13.63 -14.78 -2.74
C GLU A 41 14.90 -13.98 -3.06
N ALA A 42 15.16 -12.88 -2.36
CA ALA A 42 16.36 -12.05 -2.56
C ALA A 42 17.65 -12.71 -2.05
N LEU A 43 17.58 -13.53 -1.01
CA LEU A 43 18.73 -14.20 -0.39
C LEU A 43 18.89 -15.66 -0.85
N PHE A 44 18.08 -16.12 -1.81
CA PHE A 44 18.18 -17.48 -2.32
C PHE A 44 19.48 -17.66 -3.14
N PRO A 45 20.26 -18.74 -2.94
CA PRO A 45 20.02 -19.89 -2.05
C PRO A 45 20.68 -19.78 -0.67
N ALA A 46 21.30 -18.66 -0.31
CA ALA A 46 22.06 -18.50 0.94
C ALA A 46 21.19 -18.61 2.21
N ALA A 47 19.88 -18.35 2.13
CA ALA A 47 18.99 -18.30 3.28
C ALA A 47 17.83 -19.32 3.25
N LEU A 48 18.10 -20.59 2.92
CA LEU A 48 17.08 -21.66 2.88
C LEU A 48 16.31 -21.85 4.21
N TRP A 49 16.90 -21.46 5.34
CA TRP A 49 16.25 -21.52 6.64
C TRP A 49 15.02 -20.59 6.73
N LEU A 50 14.94 -19.52 5.93
CA LEU A 50 13.79 -18.62 5.84
C LEU A 50 12.55 -19.30 5.24
N ALA A 51 12.74 -20.34 4.42
CA ALA A 51 11.62 -21.11 3.85
C ALA A 51 10.95 -22.02 4.89
N ARG A 52 11.56 -22.23 6.06
CA ARG A 52 10.95 -23.02 7.13
C ARG A 52 9.82 -22.23 7.79
N PRO A 53 8.71 -22.89 8.19
CA PRO A 53 7.57 -22.20 8.77
C PRO A 53 7.96 -21.43 10.03
N GLY A 54 8.71 -22.02 10.96
CA GLY A 54 9.09 -21.36 12.22
C GLY A 54 9.72 -19.97 12.03
N PRO A 55 10.87 -19.85 11.33
CA PRO A 55 11.50 -18.57 11.04
C PRO A 55 10.60 -17.59 10.29
N ALA A 56 9.83 -18.05 9.30
CA ALA A 56 8.91 -17.20 8.54
C ALA A 56 7.82 -16.59 9.44
N LEU A 57 7.20 -17.40 10.31
CA LEU A 57 6.18 -16.94 11.25
C LEU A 57 6.77 -15.96 12.28
N LEU A 58 8.00 -16.22 12.78
CA LEU A 58 8.68 -15.33 13.72
C LEU A 58 9.04 -13.98 13.10
N LEU A 59 9.55 -13.97 11.88
CA LEU A 59 9.85 -12.73 11.16
C LEU A 59 8.59 -11.92 10.89
N ALA A 60 7.46 -12.58 10.64
CA ALA A 60 6.19 -11.89 10.42
C ALA A 60 5.68 -11.12 11.66
N LEU A 61 6.13 -11.49 12.87
CA LEU A 61 5.79 -10.78 14.10
C LEU A 61 6.39 -9.37 14.15
N LEU A 62 7.53 -9.12 13.49
CA LEU A 62 8.18 -7.81 13.52
C LEU A 62 7.32 -6.76 12.81
N PRO A 63 6.90 -6.94 11.53
CA PRO A 63 5.99 -5.98 10.90
C PRO A 63 4.60 -5.96 11.54
N ALA A 64 4.12 -7.09 12.11
CA ALA A 64 2.88 -7.11 12.88
C ALA A 64 2.93 -6.14 14.08
N GLY A 65 4.03 -6.16 14.84
CA GLY A 65 4.25 -5.23 15.95
C GLY A 65 4.33 -3.78 15.50
N VAL A 66 5.04 -3.50 14.41
CA VAL A 66 5.17 -2.14 13.84
C VAL A 66 3.81 -1.59 13.38
N VAL A 67 3.04 -2.38 12.65
CA VAL A 67 1.71 -1.99 12.15
C VAL A 67 0.73 -1.81 13.30
N TYR A 68 0.77 -2.67 14.32
CA TYR A 68 -0.06 -2.49 15.52
C TYR A 68 0.30 -1.21 16.28
N ALA A 69 1.60 -0.92 16.44
CA ALA A 69 2.05 0.31 17.07
C ALA A 69 1.62 1.55 16.28
N ALA A 70 1.74 1.51 14.94
CA ALA A 70 1.30 2.57 14.04
C ALA A 70 -0.22 2.78 14.13
N TRP A 71 -1.02 1.70 14.09
CA TRP A 71 -2.48 1.77 14.30
C TRP A 71 -2.82 2.39 15.64
N ARG A 72 -2.20 1.94 16.73
CA ARG A 72 -2.46 2.44 18.07
C ARG A 72 -2.12 3.92 18.18
N TRP A 73 -1.04 4.35 17.56
CA TRP A 73 -0.66 5.75 17.47
C TRP A 73 -1.69 6.56 16.66
N LEU A 74 -2.07 6.10 15.46
CA LEU A 74 -3.08 6.74 14.61
C LEU A 74 -4.43 6.87 15.33
N ALA A 75 -4.93 5.78 15.92
CA ALA A 75 -6.20 5.74 16.62
C ALA A 75 -6.26 6.72 17.80
N ARG A 76 -5.14 6.92 18.51
CA ARG A 76 -5.03 7.90 19.59
C ARG A 76 -5.07 9.33 19.08
N HIS A 77 -4.39 9.62 17.97
CA HIS A 77 -4.29 10.99 17.44
C HIS A 77 -5.53 11.41 16.66
N SER A 78 -6.17 10.49 15.94
CA SER A 78 -7.39 10.78 15.19
C SER A 78 -8.66 10.72 16.04
N GLY A 79 -8.61 10.05 17.19
CA GLY A 79 -9.80 9.71 17.99
C GLY A 79 -10.73 8.69 17.30
N GLN A 80 -10.32 8.12 16.16
CA GLN A 80 -11.14 7.27 15.31
C GLN A 80 -10.44 5.92 15.04
N PRO A 81 -10.61 4.91 15.92
CA PRO A 81 -9.87 3.65 15.83
C PRO A 81 -10.21 2.83 14.58
N LEU A 82 -11.46 2.90 14.11
CA LEU A 82 -11.90 2.21 12.89
C LEU A 82 -11.36 2.90 11.62
N ALA A 83 -11.34 4.23 11.58
CA ALA A 83 -10.72 4.97 10.48
C ALA A 83 -9.22 4.70 10.42
N ALA A 84 -8.54 4.66 11.57
CA ALA A 84 -7.13 4.29 11.67
C ALA A 84 -6.85 2.84 11.22
N LEU A 85 -7.80 1.92 11.38
CA LEU A 85 -7.68 0.57 10.82
C LEU A 85 -7.86 0.59 9.29
N ALA A 86 -8.80 1.38 8.79
CA ALA A 86 -9.08 1.48 7.36
C ALA A 86 -7.86 1.95 6.56
N THR A 87 -7.01 2.81 7.14
CA THR A 87 -5.76 3.24 6.49
C THR A 87 -4.76 2.10 6.27
N LEU A 88 -4.90 0.98 6.98
CA LEU A 88 -4.02 -0.19 6.88
C LEU A 88 -4.53 -1.25 5.90
N LEU A 89 -5.77 -1.13 5.40
CA LEU A 89 -6.34 -2.08 4.44
C LEU A 89 -5.50 -2.30 3.17
N PRO A 90 -4.76 -1.31 2.61
CA PRO A 90 -3.88 -1.55 1.47
C PRO A 90 -2.83 -2.64 1.70
N LEU A 91 -2.46 -2.95 2.96
CA LEU A 91 -1.54 -4.05 3.27
C LEU A 91 -2.08 -5.43 2.83
N LEU A 92 -3.40 -5.57 2.65
CA LEU A 92 -4.01 -6.79 2.10
C LEU A 92 -3.60 -7.06 0.64
N LEU A 93 -3.12 -6.06 -0.10
CA LEU A 93 -2.59 -6.27 -1.45
C LEU A 93 -1.46 -7.30 -1.46
N ASN A 94 -0.69 -7.41 -0.37
CA ASN A 94 0.37 -8.40 -0.22
C ASN A 94 -0.13 -9.86 -0.28
N LEU A 95 -1.42 -10.12 -0.07
CA LEU A 95 -2.01 -11.45 -0.28
C LEU A 95 -1.86 -11.90 -1.74
N VAL A 96 -1.94 -10.99 -2.71
CA VAL A 96 -1.74 -11.32 -4.13
C VAL A 96 -0.35 -11.88 -4.37
N TYR A 97 0.68 -11.26 -3.77
CA TYR A 97 2.04 -11.78 -3.84
C TYR A 97 2.18 -13.10 -3.08
N LEU A 98 1.63 -13.22 -1.87
CA LEU A 98 1.72 -14.44 -1.07
C LEU A 98 1.09 -15.66 -1.75
N PHE A 99 -0.04 -15.48 -2.44
CA PHE A 99 -0.73 -16.56 -3.17
C PHE A 99 -0.22 -16.75 -4.61
N SER A 100 0.64 -15.87 -5.12
CA SER A 100 1.23 -16.04 -6.44
C SER A 100 2.23 -17.19 -6.44
N PRO A 101 2.09 -18.22 -7.30
CA PRO A 101 3.08 -19.29 -7.41
C PRO A 101 4.34 -18.85 -8.17
N ALA A 102 4.25 -17.76 -8.95
CA ALA A 102 5.38 -17.26 -9.72
C ALA A 102 6.40 -16.58 -8.80
N VAL A 103 7.68 -16.91 -9.00
CA VAL A 103 8.80 -16.22 -8.36
C VAL A 103 9.23 -15.08 -9.28
N ASP A 104 8.85 -13.86 -8.91
CA ASP A 104 9.31 -12.63 -9.55
C ASP A 104 9.94 -11.71 -8.48
N PRO A 105 11.28 -11.57 -8.47
CA PRO A 105 11.99 -10.82 -7.44
C PRO A 105 11.70 -9.32 -7.48
N ARG A 106 11.04 -8.81 -8.53
CA ARG A 106 10.64 -7.40 -8.63
C ARG A 106 9.21 -7.18 -8.14
N PHE A 107 8.32 -8.14 -8.39
CA PHE A 107 6.90 -8.03 -8.06
C PHE A 107 6.66 -7.94 -6.54
N GLY A 108 7.36 -8.76 -5.76
CA GLY A 108 7.22 -8.78 -4.29
C GLY A 108 7.58 -7.43 -3.63
N PRO A 109 8.81 -6.93 -3.80
CA PRO A 109 9.20 -5.62 -3.27
C PRO A 109 8.29 -4.48 -3.75
N PHE A 110 7.90 -4.50 -5.03
CA PHE A 110 7.00 -3.49 -5.59
C PHE A 110 5.66 -3.45 -4.84
N LEU A 111 5.00 -4.60 -4.67
CA LEU A 111 3.69 -4.67 -4.02
C LEU A 111 3.75 -4.32 -2.53
N LEU A 112 4.82 -4.73 -1.85
CA LEU A 112 5.07 -4.39 -0.45
C LEU A 112 5.27 -2.89 -0.26
N LEU A 113 6.11 -2.26 -1.09
CA LEU A 113 6.34 -0.82 -1.03
C LEU A 113 5.10 -0.02 -1.43
N ALA A 114 4.38 -0.44 -2.49
CA ALA A 114 3.16 0.21 -2.95
C ALA A 114 2.06 0.18 -1.88
N SER A 115 1.84 -0.98 -1.25
CA SER A 115 0.85 -1.12 -0.18
C SER A 115 1.20 -0.31 1.07
N ALA A 116 2.46 -0.31 1.49
CA ALA A 116 2.93 0.51 2.61
C ALA A 116 2.82 2.02 2.31
N TRP A 117 3.15 2.43 1.09
CA TRP A 117 3.01 3.81 0.64
C TRP A 117 1.55 4.26 0.62
N LEU A 118 0.64 3.47 0.05
CA LEU A 118 -0.81 3.76 0.09
C LEU A 118 -1.32 3.87 1.52
N ALA A 119 -0.91 2.95 2.40
CA ALA A 119 -1.29 3.01 3.81
C ALA A 119 -0.79 4.30 4.48
N SER A 120 0.43 4.73 4.16
CA SER A 120 1.00 5.99 4.67
C SER A 120 0.26 7.24 4.16
N LEU A 121 -0.19 7.24 2.89
CA LEU A 121 -0.98 8.32 2.32
C LEU A 121 -2.34 8.44 3.02
N LEU A 122 -3.03 7.32 3.22
CA LEU A 122 -4.31 7.30 3.94
C LEU A 122 -4.14 7.72 5.41
N ALA A 123 -3.05 7.29 6.06
CA ALA A 123 -2.71 7.72 7.41
C ALA A 123 -2.45 9.23 7.49
N ALA A 124 -1.69 9.78 6.53
CA ALA A 124 -1.42 11.21 6.47
C ALA A 124 -2.70 12.03 6.19
N ALA A 125 -3.61 11.52 5.35
CA ALA A 125 -4.90 12.14 5.12
C ALA A 125 -5.79 12.12 6.38
N LEU A 126 -5.82 11.00 7.10
CA LEU A 126 -6.54 10.87 8.38
C LEU A 126 -6.04 11.87 9.43
N LEU A 127 -4.72 12.11 9.45
CA LEU A 127 -4.09 13.08 10.35
C LEU A 127 -4.17 14.53 9.85
N GLN A 128 -4.89 14.78 8.75
CA GLN A 128 -5.07 16.11 8.16
C GLN A 128 -3.73 16.81 7.86
N VAL A 129 -2.74 16.04 7.39
CA VAL A 129 -1.46 16.60 6.94
C VAL A 129 -1.72 17.58 5.80
N ARG A 130 -0.96 18.70 5.77
CA ARG A 130 -1.13 19.77 4.77
C ARG A 130 -1.15 19.20 3.33
N PRO A 131 -2.05 19.69 2.46
CA PRO A 131 -2.27 19.13 1.12
C PRO A 131 -1.02 19.15 0.25
N LEU A 132 -0.18 20.17 0.37
CA LEU A 132 1.09 20.23 -0.36
C LEU A 132 2.03 19.07 0.00
N ARG A 133 2.09 18.66 1.27
CA ARG A 133 2.93 17.53 1.70
C ARG A 133 2.38 16.21 1.17
N LEU A 134 1.06 16.02 1.22
CA LEU A 134 0.40 14.85 0.63
C LEU A 134 0.67 14.78 -0.87
N LEU A 135 0.58 15.91 -1.57
CA LEU A 135 0.87 16.00 -3.00
C LEU A 135 2.32 15.61 -3.29
N LEU A 136 3.30 16.18 -2.57
CA LEU A 136 4.71 15.80 -2.71
C LEU A 136 4.93 14.30 -2.45
N TRP A 137 4.23 13.74 -1.48
CA TRP A 137 4.31 12.30 -1.16
C TRP A 137 3.66 11.40 -2.20
N LEU A 138 2.60 11.89 -2.85
CA LEU A 138 2.00 11.26 -4.00
C LEU A 138 2.98 11.27 -5.20
N TRP A 139 3.57 12.43 -5.49
CA TRP A 139 4.52 12.61 -6.59
C TRP A 139 5.79 11.78 -6.40
N ALA A 140 6.28 11.61 -5.17
CA ALA A 140 7.49 10.86 -4.89
C ALA A 140 7.45 9.41 -5.41
N ALA A 141 6.27 8.77 -5.42
CA ALA A 141 6.12 7.42 -5.97
C ALA A 141 5.63 7.42 -7.43
N LEU A 142 4.74 8.33 -7.81
CA LEU A 142 4.18 8.34 -9.16
C LEU A 142 5.14 8.87 -10.22
N LEU A 143 5.97 9.88 -9.89
CA LEU A 143 6.86 10.49 -10.87
C LEU A 143 7.87 9.49 -11.45
N PRO A 144 8.59 8.67 -10.64
CA PRO A 144 9.50 7.68 -11.19
C PRO A 144 8.78 6.64 -12.05
N ILE A 145 7.60 6.17 -11.61
CA ILE A 145 6.80 5.19 -12.38
C ILE A 145 6.40 5.80 -13.72
N TYR A 146 5.84 7.01 -13.69
CA TYR A 146 5.45 7.74 -14.89
C TYR A 146 6.63 7.89 -15.85
N LEU A 147 7.80 8.34 -15.38
CA LEU A 147 8.99 8.50 -16.20
C LEU A 147 9.51 7.17 -16.78
N LEU A 148 9.43 6.08 -16.02
CA LEU A 148 9.81 4.74 -16.50
C LEU A 148 8.83 4.17 -17.52
N THR A 149 7.54 4.50 -17.39
CA THR A 149 6.48 4.05 -18.31
C THR A 149 6.22 5.01 -19.46
N MET A 150 6.83 6.19 -19.45
CA MET A 150 6.68 7.19 -20.49
C MET A 150 7.19 6.61 -21.80
N GLY A 151 6.31 6.52 -22.80
CA GLY A 151 6.67 6.05 -24.13
C GLY A 151 7.79 6.90 -24.72
N ARG A 152 8.73 6.29 -25.45
CA ARG A 152 9.85 6.99 -26.10
C ARG A 152 9.42 8.04 -27.15
N THR A 153 8.15 8.03 -27.51
CA THR A 153 7.48 8.91 -28.47
C THR A 153 6.73 10.07 -27.82
N VAL A 154 6.55 10.05 -26.49
CA VAL A 154 5.92 11.14 -25.74
C VAL A 154 6.81 12.39 -25.91
N GLY A 155 6.24 13.45 -26.48
CA GLY A 155 6.97 14.68 -26.84
C GLY A 155 7.71 14.65 -28.18
N ARG A 156 7.63 13.56 -28.97
CA ARG A 156 8.18 13.49 -30.34
C ARG A 156 7.12 13.29 -31.43
N ALA A 157 6.07 12.51 -31.16
CA ALA A 157 5.08 12.12 -32.17
C ALA A 157 3.74 12.85 -32.05
N ASP A 158 3.38 13.37 -30.86
CA ASP A 158 2.10 14.04 -30.65
C ASP A 158 1.96 15.32 -31.49
N THR A 159 3.04 16.06 -31.74
CA THR A 159 2.98 17.22 -32.66
C THR A 159 2.74 16.78 -34.11
N PHE A 160 3.28 15.65 -34.54
CA PHE A 160 3.14 15.17 -35.93
C PHE A 160 1.77 14.53 -36.21
N GLU A 161 1.18 13.78 -35.28
CA GLU A 161 -0.15 13.20 -35.50
C GLU A 161 -1.22 14.27 -35.68
N PHE A 162 -1.21 15.33 -34.87
CA PHE A 162 -2.13 16.45 -35.07
C PHE A 162 -1.80 17.28 -36.32
N GLN A 163 -0.52 17.43 -36.69
CA GLN A 163 -0.13 18.15 -37.92
C GLN A 163 -0.50 17.39 -39.20
N VAL A 164 -0.53 16.05 -39.20
CA VAL A 164 -0.84 15.24 -40.39
C VAL A 164 -2.33 14.93 -40.49
N VAL A 165 -2.99 14.61 -39.38
CA VAL A 165 -4.40 14.16 -39.39
C VAL A 165 -5.38 15.34 -39.54
N ILE A 166 -5.11 16.50 -38.93
CA ILE A 166 -6.02 17.66 -38.99
C ILE A 166 -6.21 18.18 -40.43
N PRO A 167 -5.16 18.32 -41.28
CA PRO A 167 -5.33 18.68 -42.68
C PRO A 167 -6.08 17.62 -43.50
N GLN A 168 -5.84 16.33 -43.23
CA GLN A 168 -6.51 15.22 -43.93
C GLN A 168 -8.02 15.17 -43.62
N LEU A 169 -8.42 15.62 -42.43
CA LEU A 169 -9.82 15.76 -42.04
C LEU A 169 -10.47 17.07 -42.54
N GLY A 170 -9.73 17.92 -43.25
CA GLY A 170 -10.26 19.17 -43.82
C GLY A 170 -10.64 20.21 -42.77
N ILE A 171 -10.20 20.05 -41.53
CA ILE A 171 -10.49 21.00 -40.44
C ILE A 171 -9.51 22.17 -40.59
N ALA A 172 -10.02 23.32 -41.03
CA ALA A 172 -9.23 24.54 -41.14
C ALA A 172 -8.73 24.95 -39.74
N HIS A 173 -7.42 24.92 -39.53
CA HIS A 173 -6.82 25.37 -38.28
C HIS A 173 -6.64 26.90 -38.31
N PRO A 174 -7.01 27.65 -37.26
CA PRO A 174 -6.73 29.08 -37.19
C PRO A 174 -5.21 29.32 -37.27
N THR A 175 -4.79 30.17 -38.20
CA THR A 175 -3.39 30.56 -38.41
C THR A 175 -2.91 31.40 -37.22
N GLY A 176 -2.32 30.75 -36.21
CA GLY A 176 -1.81 31.47 -35.05
C GLY A 176 -1.46 30.66 -33.80
N TYR A 177 -1.57 29.33 -33.80
CA TYR A 177 -1.13 28.52 -32.65
C TYR A 177 0.32 28.07 -32.85
N PRO A 178 1.28 28.59 -32.05
CA PRO A 178 2.71 28.27 -32.20
C PRO A 178 3.06 26.82 -31.87
N LEU A 179 2.14 26.08 -31.23
CA LEU A 179 2.31 24.69 -30.84
C LEU A 179 2.34 23.71 -32.03
N TYR A 180 2.01 24.15 -33.25
CA TYR A 180 1.94 23.30 -34.46
C TYR A 180 3.03 23.60 -35.50
N LEU A 181 4.00 24.48 -35.22
CA LEU A 181 5.01 24.92 -36.19
C LEU A 181 6.46 24.63 -35.79
N LEU A 182 6.69 23.88 -34.71
CA LEU A 182 8.01 23.44 -34.27
C LEU A 182 8.15 21.91 -34.38
#